data_AF-L1Q254-F1
#
_entry.id   AF-L1Q254-F1
#
_cell.length_a   1.000
_cell.length_b   1.000
_cell.length_c   1.000
_cell.angle_alpha   90.00
_cell.angle_beta   90.00
_cell.angle_gamma   90.00
#
_symmetry.space_group_name_H-M   'P 1'
#
loop_
_entity.id
_entity.type
_entity.pdbx_description
1 polymer ?
#
loop_
_entity_poly.entity_id
_entity_poly.type
_entity_poly.pdbx_seq_one_letter_code
_entity_poly.pdbx_strand_id
1 'polypeptide(L)'
;MSTRFSDTQTAFALKSQSELNWAYRLFKLIGSNTLTRLGIALTNFSLKLRLPIEGLIKRTVFKQFCGGISEQDCLPVIKKMHQKGVGSVLDYSVEGKDEETSIEATFEKTMETIDFGNLHRDEGIPIVVFKPTGFGRFAIFQKITEKKALTDAETNEWERIKARFDAACKRAYDYKIPILVDAEESWMQTAADDLVEEMMEKYNKEEAIVYNTLQMYRHDRLPYLKGLYERAVNKGFYIGVKIVRGAYMEKENERAAEQGYPTPICPNKQATDDNYNAVVRYIIEHIDRIALFAGTHNEESAALIMDLMKEKGLQPNDKRVWIAQLYGMSDHISFNASKEGYNIAKYLPFGPVREVMPYLIRRAEENTSVAGQTGRELSLLKAEKKRRSQEKK
;
A
#
# COMPACT_ATOMS: atom_id res chain seq x y z
N MET A 1 -22.01 -17.02 3.93
CA MET A 1 -21.14 -18.20 4.03
C MET A 1 -20.01 -17.88 5.02
N SER A 2 -19.63 -18.84 5.87
CA SER A 2 -18.48 -18.69 6.77
C SER A 2 -17.21 -18.91 5.96
N THR A 3 -16.35 -17.90 5.86
CA THR A 3 -14.98 -18.01 5.33
C THR A 3 -13.97 -18.15 6.48
N ARG A 4 -12.70 -18.50 6.18
CA ARG A 4 -11.63 -18.59 7.19
C ARG A 4 -11.37 -17.28 7.95
N PHE A 5 -11.86 -16.16 7.41
CA PHE A 5 -11.73 -14.82 8.01
C PHE A 5 -12.99 -14.38 8.79
N SER A 6 -13.88 -15.30 9.14
CA SER A 6 -15.15 -14.98 9.81
C SER A 6 -15.07 -14.84 11.35
N ASP A 7 -13.95 -15.18 11.99
CA ASP A 7 -13.80 -15.03 13.43
C ASP A 7 -13.74 -13.55 13.82
N THR A 8 -14.88 -13.01 14.24
CA THR A 8 -15.03 -11.59 14.58
C THR A 8 -14.39 -11.21 15.91
N GLN A 9 -14.26 -12.16 16.83
CA GLN A 9 -13.62 -11.92 18.12
C GLN A 9 -12.14 -11.63 17.91
N THR A 10 -11.47 -12.43 17.07
CA THR A 10 -10.08 -12.18 16.65
C THR A 10 -9.98 -10.91 15.81
N ALA A 11 -10.83 -10.76 14.79
CA ALA A 11 -10.84 -9.60 13.87
C ALA A 11 -10.88 -8.25 14.60
N PHE A 12 -11.67 -8.14 15.66
CA PHE A 12 -11.91 -6.88 16.36
C PHE A 12 -11.36 -6.88 17.80
N ALA A 13 -10.40 -7.75 18.10
CA ALA A 13 -9.79 -7.88 19.42
C ALA A 13 -9.18 -6.57 19.94
N LEU A 14 -8.69 -5.72 19.03
CA LEU A 14 -8.09 -4.43 19.37
C LEU A 14 -9.09 -3.27 19.48
N LYS A 15 -10.36 -3.46 19.13
CA LYS A 15 -11.38 -2.39 19.18
C LYS A 15 -12.20 -2.50 20.45
N SER A 16 -12.28 -1.40 21.18
CA SER A 16 -13.27 -1.20 22.24
C SER A 16 -14.69 -1.13 21.69
N GLN A 17 -15.70 -1.20 22.56
CA GLN A 17 -17.10 -1.14 22.13
C GLN A 17 -17.45 0.21 21.47
N SER A 18 -16.86 1.31 21.95
CA SER A 18 -17.05 2.65 21.38
C SER A 18 -16.40 2.75 20.00
N GLU A 19 -15.18 2.25 19.83
CA GLU A 19 -14.48 2.19 18.54
C GLU A 19 -15.23 1.32 17.53
N LEU A 20 -15.78 0.18 17.96
CA LEU A 20 -16.59 -0.69 17.11
C LEU A 20 -17.89 0.00 16.64
N ASN A 21 -18.53 0.76 17.53
CA ASN A 21 -19.71 1.54 17.20
C ASN A 21 -19.41 2.69 16.24
N TRP A 22 -18.27 3.36 16.45
CA TRP A 22 -17.77 4.40 15.56
C TRP A 22 -17.48 3.84 14.16
N ALA A 23 -16.68 2.78 14.06
CA ALA A 23 -16.37 2.12 12.80
C ALA A 23 -17.64 1.72 12.03
N TYR A 24 -18.61 1.10 12.69
CA TYR A 24 -19.89 0.74 12.07
C TYR A 24 -20.64 1.95 11.47
N ARG A 25 -20.67 3.08 12.19
CA ARG A 25 -21.31 4.31 11.69
C ARG A 25 -20.53 4.89 10.50
N LEU A 26 -19.21 4.93 10.61
CA LEU A 26 -18.33 5.44 9.56
C LEU A 26 -18.43 4.63 8.28
N PHE A 27 -18.35 3.30 8.35
CA PHE A 27 -18.51 2.45 7.16
C PHE A 27 -19.92 2.53 6.56
N LYS A 28 -20.95 2.79 7.37
CA LYS A 28 -22.31 3.05 6.86
C LYS A 28 -22.38 4.36 6.08
N LEU A 29 -21.63 5.38 6.49
CA LEU A 29 -21.50 6.64 5.75
C LEU A 29 -20.72 6.42 4.45
N ILE A 30 -19.55 5.78 4.51
CA ILE A 30 -18.70 5.50 3.34
C ILE A 30 -19.43 4.64 2.31
N GLY A 31 -20.22 3.66 2.74
CA GLY A 31 -21.01 2.82 1.85
C GLY A 31 -22.16 3.53 1.13
N SER A 32 -22.38 4.83 1.37
CA SER A 32 -23.36 5.65 0.68
C SER A 32 -22.67 6.64 -0.26
N ASN A 33 -22.75 6.39 -1.57
CA ASN A 33 -22.15 7.26 -2.60
C ASN A 33 -22.56 8.73 -2.45
N THR A 34 -23.83 9.00 -2.14
CA THR A 34 -24.34 10.36 -1.95
C THR A 34 -23.71 11.03 -0.74
N LEU A 35 -23.67 10.35 0.42
CA LEU A 35 -23.11 10.92 1.64
C LEU A 35 -21.59 11.12 1.54
N THR A 36 -20.88 10.18 0.92
CA THR A 36 -19.45 10.27 0.67
C THR A 36 -19.12 11.49 -0.21
N ARG A 37 -19.81 11.64 -1.35
CA ARG A 37 -19.59 12.79 -2.25
C ARG A 37 -19.88 14.14 -1.57
N LEU A 38 -20.99 14.24 -0.83
CA LEU A 38 -21.32 15.44 -0.06
C LEU A 38 -20.25 15.74 1.01
N GLY A 39 -19.79 14.72 1.73
CA GLY A 39 -18.74 14.86 2.74
C GLY A 39 -17.42 15.34 2.16
N ILE A 40 -17.00 14.79 1.02
CA ILE A 40 -15.80 15.22 0.29
C ILE A 40 -15.93 16.69 -0.14
N ALA A 41 -17.05 17.07 -0.76
CA ALA A 41 -17.30 18.43 -1.21
C ALA A 41 -17.26 19.44 -0.06
N LEU A 42 -17.93 19.16 1.06
CA LEU A 42 -17.93 20.01 2.25
C LEU A 42 -16.54 20.13 2.88
N THR A 43 -15.78 19.04 2.91
CA THR A 43 -14.42 19.02 3.46
C THR A 43 -13.49 19.87 2.59
N ASN A 44 -13.52 19.68 1.27
CA ASN A 44 -12.71 20.48 0.34
C ASN A 44 -13.06 21.96 0.40
N PHE A 45 -14.35 22.30 0.46
CA PHE A 45 -14.81 23.68 0.64
C PHE A 45 -14.26 24.30 1.94
N SER A 46 -14.36 23.56 3.04
CA SER A 46 -13.89 24.01 4.35
C SER A 46 -12.37 24.20 4.41
N LEU A 47 -11.60 23.30 3.79
CA LEU A 47 -10.14 23.41 3.67
C LEU A 47 -9.75 24.62 2.81
N LYS A 48 -10.43 24.83 1.68
CA LYS A 48 -10.20 25.98 0.78
C LYS A 48 -10.46 27.31 1.49
N LEU A 49 -11.49 27.38 2.32
CA LEU A 49 -11.80 28.54 3.16
C LEU A 49 -10.98 28.63 4.45
N ARG A 50 -10.06 27.68 4.70
CA ARG A 50 -9.24 27.60 5.92
C ARG A 50 -10.07 27.59 7.21
N LEU A 51 -11.27 27.01 7.17
CA LEU A 51 -12.11 26.84 8.36
C LEU A 51 -11.43 25.91 9.38
N PRO A 52 -11.61 26.11 10.70
CA PRO A 52 -10.92 25.35 11.75
C PRO A 52 -11.53 23.95 11.97
N ILE A 53 -11.53 23.11 10.93
CA ILE A 53 -12.14 21.77 10.93
C ILE A 53 -11.15 20.63 11.21
N GLU A 54 -9.86 20.93 11.37
CA GLU A 54 -8.79 19.93 11.57
C GLU A 54 -9.02 19.05 12.80
N GLY A 55 -9.48 19.63 13.92
CA GLY A 55 -9.79 18.87 15.12
C GLY A 55 -10.92 17.86 14.91
N LEU A 56 -11.91 18.20 14.08
CA LEU A 56 -12.99 17.30 13.71
C LEU A 56 -12.49 16.17 12.80
N ILE A 57 -11.71 16.51 11.77
CA ILE A 57 -11.09 15.53 10.86
C ILE A 57 -10.21 14.55 11.67
N LYS A 58 -9.35 15.07 12.55
CA LYS A 58 -8.43 14.28 13.39
C LYS A 58 -9.19 13.28 14.27
N ARG A 59 -10.34 13.68 14.83
CA ARG A 59 -11.17 12.84 15.70
C ARG A 59 -12.07 11.84 14.96
N THR A 60 -12.18 11.94 13.64
CA THR A 60 -13.14 11.15 12.83
C THR A 60 -12.44 10.24 11.84
N VAL A 61 -12.36 10.63 10.56
CA VAL A 61 -11.83 9.82 9.46
C VAL A 61 -10.34 9.55 9.65
N PHE A 62 -9.58 10.56 10.08
CA PHE A 62 -8.14 10.44 10.30
C PHE A 62 -7.81 9.38 11.36
N LYS A 63 -8.52 9.38 12.50
CA LYS A 63 -8.31 8.37 13.57
C LYS A 63 -8.57 6.94 13.10
N GLN A 64 -9.45 6.74 12.12
CA GLN A 64 -9.75 5.41 11.59
C GLN A 64 -8.65 4.91 10.64
N PHE A 65 -8.12 5.78 9.78
CA PHE A 65 -7.31 5.39 8.62
C PHE A 65 -5.84 5.82 8.67
N CYS A 66 -5.47 6.69 9.62
CA CYS A 66 -4.10 7.16 9.82
C CYS A 66 -3.58 6.76 11.21
N GLY A 67 -2.28 6.52 11.30
CA GLY A 67 -1.59 6.20 12.56
C GLY A 67 -1.34 7.43 13.44
N GLY A 68 -1.10 8.59 12.81
CA GLY A 68 -0.68 9.80 13.52
C GLY A 68 -0.26 10.92 12.55
N ILE A 69 0.22 12.04 13.10
CA ILE A 69 0.80 13.12 12.27
C ILE A 69 2.33 13.01 12.13
N SER A 70 2.95 12.13 12.91
CA SER A 70 4.38 11.80 12.90
C SER A 70 4.57 10.30 13.18
N GLU A 71 5.79 9.79 12.99
CA GLU A 71 6.19 8.43 13.32
C GLU A 71 5.99 8.13 14.81
N GLN A 72 6.35 9.10 15.66
CA GLN A 72 6.20 8.98 17.11
C GLN A 72 4.72 8.84 17.52
N ASP A 73 3.82 9.58 16.88
CA ASP A 73 2.39 9.47 17.10
C ASP A 73 1.84 8.09 16.69
N CYS A 74 2.51 7.40 15.75
CA CYS A 74 2.11 6.08 15.28
C CYS A 74 2.51 4.95 16.24
N LEU A 75 3.53 5.12 17.09
CA LEU A 75 4.06 4.04 17.95
C LEU A 75 3.00 3.32 18.80
N PRO A 76 2.06 4.01 19.46
CA PRO A 76 1.02 3.32 20.23
C PRO A 76 0.17 2.38 19.36
N VAL A 77 -0.13 2.78 18.12
CA VAL A 77 -0.89 1.98 17.16
C VAL A 77 -0.04 0.80 16.66
N ILE A 78 1.22 1.06 16.32
CA ILE A 78 2.19 0.03 15.87
C ILE A 78 2.33 -1.06 16.93
N LYS A 79 2.62 -0.70 18.18
CA LYS A 79 2.79 -1.66 19.29
C LYS A 79 1.52 -2.47 19.53
N LYS A 80 0.34 -1.84 19.44
CA LYS A 80 -0.94 -2.51 19.63
C LYS A 80 -1.21 -3.55 18.53
N MET A 81 -0.85 -3.26 17.28
CA MET A 81 -0.96 -4.23 16.18
C MET A 81 0.09 -5.34 16.31
N HIS A 82 1.32 -4.99 16.69
CA HIS A 82 2.41 -5.94 16.86
C HIS A 82 2.13 -6.98 17.95
N GLN A 83 1.46 -6.59 19.05
CA GLN A 83 0.96 -7.51 20.08
C GLN A 83 0.00 -8.60 19.54
N LYS A 84 -0.53 -8.43 18.33
CA LYS A 84 -1.38 -9.39 17.64
C LYS A 84 -0.70 -10.05 16.45
N GLY A 85 0.63 -9.90 16.31
CA GLY A 85 1.43 -10.45 15.22
C GLY A 85 1.36 -9.65 13.92
N VAL A 86 0.77 -8.45 13.94
CA VAL A 86 0.58 -7.62 12.74
C VAL A 86 1.61 -6.49 12.71
N GLY A 87 2.45 -6.48 11.68
CA GLY A 87 3.42 -5.42 11.42
C GLY A 87 2.78 -4.15 10.84
N SER A 88 3.58 -3.09 10.73
CA SER A 88 3.18 -1.78 10.23
C SER A 88 4.15 -1.32 9.14
N VAL A 89 3.62 -0.86 8.02
CA VAL A 89 4.39 -0.17 6.97
C VAL A 89 4.07 1.31 7.09
N LEU A 90 5.00 2.10 7.61
CA LEU A 90 4.81 3.54 7.76
C LEU A 90 4.86 4.23 6.40
N ASP A 91 3.75 4.88 6.03
CA ASP A 91 3.62 5.63 4.79
C ASP A 91 3.49 7.11 5.10
N TYR A 92 4.51 7.89 4.74
CA TYR A 92 4.42 9.35 4.79
C TYR A 92 3.51 9.82 3.66
N SER A 93 2.22 9.97 3.96
CA SER A 93 1.16 10.14 2.96
C SER A 93 1.01 11.59 2.48
N VAL A 94 2.13 12.25 2.21
CA VAL A 94 2.18 13.53 1.51
C VAL A 94 2.41 13.24 0.04
N GLU A 95 1.48 13.69 -0.80
CA GLU A 95 1.58 13.48 -2.25
C GLU A 95 2.63 14.40 -2.88
N GLY A 96 3.18 13.95 -4.02
CA GLY A 96 4.27 14.62 -4.73
C GLY A 96 4.00 16.11 -4.97
N LYS A 97 5.04 16.92 -4.74
CA LYS A 97 5.05 18.38 -4.96
C LYS A 97 6.09 18.70 -6.03
N ASP A 98 5.83 19.72 -6.83
CA ASP A 98 6.72 20.09 -7.94
C ASP A 98 7.92 20.95 -7.52
N GLU A 99 7.93 21.47 -6.28
CA GLU A 99 8.99 22.33 -5.78
C GLU A 99 10.16 21.51 -5.21
N GLU A 100 11.40 21.79 -5.65
CA GLU A 100 12.61 21.06 -5.21
C GLU A 100 12.77 21.06 -3.69
N THR A 101 12.44 22.15 -3.00
CA THR A 101 12.47 22.23 -1.53
C THR A 101 11.51 21.26 -0.86
N SER A 102 10.34 21.05 -1.46
CA SER A 102 9.34 20.10 -0.99
C SER A 102 9.75 18.64 -1.27
N ILE A 103 10.39 18.40 -2.42
CA ILE A 103 10.94 17.09 -2.78
C ILE A 103 12.08 16.73 -1.82
N GLU A 104 12.98 17.68 -1.54
CA GLU A 104 14.08 17.47 -0.59
C GLU A 104 13.54 17.18 0.83
N ALA A 105 12.56 17.94 1.30
CA ALA A 105 11.92 17.68 2.59
C ALA A 105 11.25 16.29 2.64
N THR A 106 10.67 15.83 1.54
CA THR A 106 10.05 14.50 1.43
C THR A 106 11.11 13.40 1.41
N PHE A 107 12.24 13.62 0.74
CA PHE A 107 13.39 12.73 0.75
C PHE A 107 13.99 12.61 2.15
N GLU A 108 14.30 13.72 2.82
CA GLU A 108 14.81 13.71 4.20
C GLU A 108 13.83 13.02 5.16
N LYS A 109 12.53 13.29 5.01
CA LYS A 109 11.50 12.61 5.81
C LYS A 109 11.45 11.10 5.58
N THR A 110 11.70 10.67 4.34
CA THR A 110 11.81 9.26 4.00
C THR A 110 13.04 8.63 4.65
N MET A 111 14.18 9.32 4.65
CA MET A 111 15.40 8.85 5.32
C MET A 111 15.18 8.72 6.83
N GLU A 112 14.51 9.69 7.47
CA GLU A 112 14.08 9.61 8.87
C GLU A 112 13.18 8.39 9.12
N THR A 113 12.23 8.13 8.22
CA THR A 113 11.32 6.98 8.33
C THR A 113 12.06 5.64 8.20
N ILE A 114 13.10 5.57 7.35
CA ILE A 114 13.98 4.39 7.24
C ILE A 114 14.77 4.17 8.53
N ASP A 115 15.37 5.23 9.07
CA ASP A 115 16.12 5.17 10.33
C ASP A 115 15.20 4.79 11.52
N PHE A 116 13.99 5.36 11.57
CA PHE A 116 12.96 5.03 12.54
C PHE A 116 12.50 3.58 12.42
N GLY A 117 12.26 3.11 11.20
CA GLY A 117 11.87 1.73 10.91
C GLY A 117 12.94 0.73 11.37
N ASN A 118 14.22 1.06 11.17
CA ASN A 118 15.31 0.25 11.68
C ASN A 118 15.36 0.21 13.21
N LEU A 119 15.23 1.38 13.87
CA LEU A 119 15.23 1.49 15.33
C LEU A 119 14.08 0.70 15.98
N HIS A 120 12.90 0.71 15.36
CA HIS A 120 11.67 0.12 15.88
C HIS A 120 11.26 -1.17 15.16
N ARG A 121 12.20 -1.85 14.48
CA ARG A 121 11.92 -3.07 13.71
C ARG A 121 11.24 -4.13 14.58
N ASP A 122 11.84 -4.44 15.72
CA ASP A 122 11.36 -5.44 16.67
C ASP A 122 10.11 -4.98 17.44
N GLU A 123 9.67 -3.74 17.24
CA GLU A 123 8.44 -3.19 17.79
C GLU A 123 7.27 -3.22 16.79
N GLY A 124 7.50 -3.75 15.58
CA GLY A 124 6.46 -4.02 14.59
C GLY A 124 6.58 -3.23 13.29
N ILE A 125 7.78 -2.82 12.90
CA ILE A 125 8.04 -2.18 11.59
C ILE A 125 8.92 -3.12 10.74
N PRO A 126 8.33 -4.10 10.04
CA PRO A 126 9.12 -5.09 9.30
C PRO A 126 9.65 -4.57 7.96
N ILE A 127 9.11 -3.47 7.44
CA ILE A 127 9.34 -2.97 6.09
C ILE A 127 8.99 -1.48 6.01
N VAL A 128 9.75 -0.74 5.21
CA VAL A 128 9.55 0.70 4.96
C VAL A 128 9.15 0.94 3.51
N VAL A 129 8.68 2.15 3.18
CA VAL A 129 8.16 2.47 1.84
C VAL A 129 8.45 3.92 1.48
N PHE A 130 8.59 4.18 0.18
CA PHE A 130 8.54 5.53 -0.39
C PHE A 130 7.87 5.54 -1.75
N LYS A 131 7.56 6.76 -2.24
CA LYS A 131 6.97 6.99 -3.57
C LYS A 131 8.01 7.58 -4.52
N PRO A 132 8.07 7.14 -5.79
CA PRO A 132 8.96 7.74 -6.80
C PRO A 132 8.84 9.26 -6.88
N THR A 133 7.63 9.80 -6.93
CA THR A 133 7.38 11.26 -7.01
C THR A 133 7.71 12.01 -5.73
N GLY A 134 7.97 11.30 -4.62
CA GLY A 134 8.55 11.89 -3.41
C GLY A 134 10.01 12.30 -3.59
N PHE A 135 10.71 11.75 -4.59
CA PHE A 135 12.15 11.99 -4.85
C PHE A 135 12.40 12.83 -6.10
N GLY A 136 11.37 13.16 -6.88
CA GLY A 136 11.50 13.91 -8.13
C GLY A 136 10.16 14.33 -8.71
N ARG A 137 10.18 15.30 -9.63
CA ARG A 137 8.95 15.74 -10.30
C ARG A 137 8.41 14.63 -11.20
N PHE A 138 7.10 14.44 -11.14
CA PHE A 138 6.37 13.51 -12.01
C PHE A 138 6.72 13.68 -13.49
N ALA A 139 6.85 14.94 -13.94
CA ALA A 139 7.14 15.29 -15.32
C ALA A 139 8.47 14.70 -15.84
N ILE A 140 9.48 14.52 -14.97
CA ILE A 140 10.76 13.92 -15.37
C ILE A 140 10.59 12.43 -15.64
N PHE A 141 9.96 11.70 -14.71
CA PHE A 141 9.65 10.28 -14.91
C PHE A 141 8.80 10.04 -16.15
N GLN A 142 7.81 10.92 -16.40
CA GLN A 142 7.01 10.87 -17.61
C GLN A 142 7.86 11.06 -18.87
N LYS A 143 8.72 12.08 -18.92
CA LYS A 143 9.59 12.31 -20.08
C LYS A 143 10.51 11.13 -20.37
N ILE A 144 11.11 10.53 -19.34
CA ILE A 144 11.93 9.32 -19.49
C ILE A 144 11.10 8.15 -20.03
N THR A 145 9.93 7.91 -19.45
CA THR A 145 9.00 6.83 -19.89
C THR A 145 8.57 7.01 -21.34
N GLU A 146 8.26 8.24 -21.74
CA GLU A 146 7.85 8.59 -23.10
C GLU A 146 9.05 8.75 -24.06
N LYS A 147 10.29 8.50 -23.60
CA LYS A 147 11.54 8.63 -24.36
C LYS A 147 11.73 10.03 -24.97
N LYS A 148 11.25 11.07 -24.27
CA LYS A 148 11.45 12.47 -24.65
C LYS A 148 12.82 12.95 -24.18
N ALA A 149 13.44 13.82 -24.97
CA ALA A 149 14.70 14.46 -24.59
C ALA A 149 14.49 15.32 -23.33
N LEU A 150 15.43 15.21 -22.40
CA LEU A 150 15.54 16.11 -21.25
C LEU A 150 16.38 17.33 -21.64
N THR A 151 16.06 18.49 -21.08
CA THR A 151 16.99 19.62 -21.07
C THR A 151 18.17 19.35 -20.13
N ASP A 152 19.22 20.17 -20.18
CA ASP A 152 20.37 20.02 -19.28
C ASP A 152 19.96 20.12 -17.79
N ALA A 153 19.05 21.03 -17.46
CA ALA A 153 18.52 21.18 -16.12
C ALA A 153 17.74 19.94 -15.66
N GLU A 154 16.93 19.36 -16.56
CA GLU A 154 16.16 18.14 -16.30
C GLU A 154 17.04 16.90 -16.22
N THR A 155 18.14 16.87 -16.97
CA THR A 155 19.15 15.82 -16.88
C THR A 155 19.81 15.85 -15.49
N ASN A 156 20.21 17.04 -15.02
CA ASN A 156 20.74 17.20 -13.67
C ASN A 156 19.70 16.82 -12.59
N GLU A 157 18.41 17.09 -12.82
CA GLU A 157 17.34 16.65 -11.93
C GLU A 157 17.20 15.12 -11.93
N TRP A 158 17.28 14.47 -13.09
CA TRP A 158 17.27 13.01 -13.18
C TRP A 158 18.44 12.36 -12.43
N GLU A 159 19.64 12.95 -12.49
CA GLU A 159 20.77 12.49 -11.69
C GLU A 159 20.51 12.64 -10.18
N ARG A 160 19.87 13.73 -9.72
CA ARG A 160 19.45 13.88 -8.31
C ARG A 160 18.43 12.82 -7.91
N ILE A 161 17.45 12.54 -8.76
CA ILE A 161 16.44 11.49 -8.53
C ILE A 161 17.13 10.14 -8.34
N LYS A 162 18.04 9.77 -9.24
CA LYS A 162 18.84 8.53 -9.13
C LYS A 162 19.65 8.47 -7.84
N ALA A 163 20.30 9.58 -7.46
CA ALA A 163 21.06 9.66 -6.22
C ALA A 163 20.18 9.45 -4.97
N ARG A 164 18.96 10.00 -4.95
CA ARG A 164 17.99 9.81 -3.86
C ARG A 164 17.51 8.35 -3.77
N PHE A 165 17.17 7.74 -4.91
CA PHE A 165 16.84 6.31 -4.98
C PHE A 165 17.96 5.45 -4.42
N ASP A 166 19.20 5.70 -4.86
CA ASP A 166 20.37 4.97 -4.39
C ASP A 166 20.61 5.15 -2.90
N ALA A 167 20.52 6.38 -2.39
CA ALA A 167 20.73 6.67 -0.97
C ALA A 167 19.71 5.96 -0.06
N ALA A 168 18.43 6.00 -0.42
CA ALA A 168 17.37 5.33 0.34
C ALA A 168 17.51 3.80 0.29
N CYS A 169 17.73 3.23 -0.91
CA CYS A 169 17.92 1.79 -1.07
C CYS A 169 19.19 1.29 -0.39
N LYS A 170 20.29 2.06 -0.46
CA LYS A 170 21.53 1.76 0.25
C LYS A 170 21.32 1.74 1.76
N ARG A 171 20.63 2.75 2.31
CA ARG A 171 20.35 2.81 3.75
C ARG A 171 19.53 1.61 4.21
N ALA A 172 18.50 1.25 3.46
CA ALA A 172 17.68 0.07 3.72
C ALA A 172 18.50 -1.23 3.67
N TYR A 173 19.39 -1.35 2.67
CA TYR A 173 20.34 -2.46 2.53
C TYR A 173 21.33 -2.56 3.68
N ASP A 174 21.98 -1.45 4.07
CA ASP A 174 22.94 -1.41 5.18
C ASP A 174 22.27 -1.86 6.50
N TYR A 175 21.00 -1.50 6.70
CA TYR A 175 20.20 -1.93 7.84
C TYR A 175 19.58 -3.32 7.68
N LYS A 176 19.61 -3.92 6.48
CA LYS A 176 18.87 -5.14 6.15
C LYS A 176 17.36 -5.02 6.41
N ILE A 177 16.79 -3.83 6.24
CA ILE A 177 15.33 -3.62 6.30
C ILE A 177 14.77 -3.59 4.88
N PRO A 178 13.76 -4.40 4.54
CA PRO A 178 13.09 -4.30 3.25
C PRO A 178 12.53 -2.88 3.01
N ILE A 179 12.60 -2.42 1.75
CA ILE A 179 12.06 -1.14 1.29
C ILE A 179 11.20 -1.33 0.06
N LEU A 180 9.97 -0.83 0.12
CA LEU A 180 9.00 -0.82 -0.97
C LEU A 180 9.12 0.49 -1.74
N VAL A 181 9.07 0.41 -3.06
CA VAL A 181 8.83 1.55 -3.93
C VAL A 181 7.42 1.44 -4.45
N ASP A 182 6.58 2.41 -4.10
CA ASP A 182 5.19 2.47 -4.55
C ASP A 182 5.08 2.69 -6.06
N ALA A 183 3.98 2.23 -6.64
CA ALA A 183 3.65 2.47 -8.04
C ALA A 183 2.60 3.57 -8.15
N GLU A 184 2.74 4.39 -9.19
CA GLU A 184 1.93 5.56 -9.45
C GLU A 184 1.26 5.42 -10.84
N GLU A 185 1.06 6.52 -11.57
CA GLU A 185 0.39 6.49 -12.87
C GLU A 185 1.22 5.81 -13.98
N SER A 186 0.56 5.10 -14.90
CA SER A 186 1.21 4.22 -15.88
C SER A 186 2.22 4.91 -16.80
N TRP A 187 2.01 6.20 -17.10
CA TRP A 187 2.85 6.98 -18.01
C TRP A 187 4.13 7.54 -17.38
N MET A 188 4.34 7.31 -16.07
CA MET A 188 5.63 7.52 -15.42
C MET A 188 6.32 6.19 -15.03
N GLN A 189 5.54 5.10 -15.00
CA GLN A 189 5.91 3.90 -14.26
C GLN A 189 7.11 3.16 -14.85
N THR A 190 7.34 3.21 -16.17
CA THR A 190 8.51 2.55 -16.78
C THR A 190 9.81 3.13 -16.24
N ALA A 191 9.91 4.46 -16.10
CA ALA A 191 11.11 5.10 -15.55
C ALA A 191 11.36 4.69 -14.09
N ALA A 192 10.30 4.52 -13.28
CA ALA A 192 10.44 3.99 -11.93
C ALA A 192 10.80 2.49 -11.93
N ASP A 193 10.13 1.68 -12.76
CA ASP A 193 10.41 0.24 -12.89
C ASP A 193 11.89 -0.01 -13.20
N ASP A 194 12.46 0.75 -14.14
CA ASP A 194 13.86 0.64 -14.55
C ASP A 194 14.80 1.03 -13.40
N LEU A 195 14.54 2.13 -12.68
CA LEU A 195 15.34 2.53 -11.51
C LEU A 195 15.28 1.49 -10.39
N VAL A 196 14.10 0.95 -10.10
CA VAL A 196 13.96 -0.05 -9.04
C VAL A 196 14.67 -1.34 -9.44
N GLU A 197 14.62 -1.75 -10.71
CA GLU A 197 15.41 -2.87 -11.21
C GLU A 197 16.91 -2.63 -11.04
N GLU A 198 17.43 -1.45 -11.39
CA GLU A 198 18.84 -1.08 -11.14
C GLU A 198 19.20 -1.21 -9.64
N MET A 199 18.30 -0.79 -8.74
CA MET A 199 18.50 -0.91 -7.30
C MET A 199 18.45 -2.37 -6.82
N MET A 200 17.58 -3.21 -7.38
CA MET A 200 17.56 -4.65 -7.09
C MET A 200 18.85 -5.31 -7.58
N GLU A 201 19.29 -5.00 -8.80
CA GLU A 201 20.56 -5.47 -9.34
C GLU A 201 21.72 -5.11 -8.44
N LYS A 202 21.72 -3.91 -7.86
CA LYS A 202 22.78 -3.44 -6.95
C LYS A 202 22.72 -4.11 -5.56
N TYR A 203 21.55 -4.15 -4.93
CA TYR A 203 21.40 -4.47 -3.50
C TYR A 203 20.81 -5.85 -3.19
N ASN A 204 20.01 -6.45 -4.07
CA ASN A 204 19.33 -7.72 -3.79
C ASN A 204 20.20 -8.93 -4.18
N LYS A 205 21.41 -9.05 -3.61
CA LYS A 205 22.36 -10.12 -3.96
C LYS A 205 22.09 -11.46 -3.29
N GLU A 206 21.67 -11.44 -2.03
CA GLU A 206 21.43 -12.64 -1.22
C GLU A 206 19.95 -12.85 -0.89
N GLU A 207 19.21 -11.75 -0.77
CA GLU A 207 17.77 -11.73 -0.52
C GLU A 207 17.16 -10.45 -1.08
N ALA A 208 15.82 -10.40 -1.16
CA ALA A 208 15.12 -9.22 -1.59
C ALA A 208 15.08 -8.17 -0.46
N ILE A 209 15.75 -7.04 -0.68
CA ILE A 209 15.69 -5.83 0.16
C ILE A 209 14.85 -4.76 -0.53
N VAL A 210 15.11 -4.48 -1.80
CA VAL A 210 14.37 -3.51 -2.61
C VAL A 210 13.21 -4.20 -3.31
N TYR A 211 12.02 -3.63 -3.19
CA TYR A 211 10.78 -4.16 -3.77
C TYR A 211 10.16 -3.15 -4.73
N ASN A 212 9.85 -3.58 -5.95
CA ASN A 212 9.03 -2.81 -6.89
C ASN A 212 7.54 -3.09 -6.64
N THR A 213 6.66 -2.13 -6.94
CA THR A 213 5.21 -2.34 -6.88
C THR A 213 4.62 -2.59 -8.27
N LEU A 214 3.91 -3.69 -8.43
CA LEU A 214 3.17 -4.01 -9.66
C LEU A 214 1.67 -3.89 -9.43
N GLN A 215 1.00 -3.12 -10.29
CA GLN A 215 -0.44 -2.89 -10.23
C GLN A 215 -1.18 -3.85 -11.16
N MET A 216 -1.85 -4.87 -10.61
CA MET A 216 -2.48 -5.98 -11.32
C MET A 216 -3.71 -5.58 -12.14
N TYR A 217 -4.22 -4.37 -11.97
CA TYR A 217 -5.18 -3.79 -12.89
C TYR A 217 -4.59 -3.60 -14.28
N ARG A 218 -3.26 -3.55 -14.46
CA ARG A 218 -2.61 -3.43 -15.76
C ARG A 218 -2.36 -4.80 -16.36
N HIS A 219 -2.75 -4.97 -17.61
CA HIS A 219 -2.68 -6.26 -18.29
C HIS A 219 -1.24 -6.70 -18.64
N ASP A 220 -0.26 -5.79 -18.57
CA ASP A 220 1.13 -6.02 -18.98
C ASP A 220 2.06 -6.48 -17.82
N ARG A 221 1.57 -6.52 -16.58
CA ARG A 221 2.44 -6.73 -15.41
C ARG A 221 2.92 -8.16 -15.21
N LEU A 222 2.14 -9.17 -15.57
CA LEU A 222 2.61 -10.57 -15.56
C LEU A 222 3.72 -10.80 -16.61
N PRO A 223 3.57 -10.37 -17.89
CA PRO A 223 4.68 -10.37 -18.84
C PRO A 223 5.92 -9.63 -18.35
N TYR A 224 5.76 -8.44 -17.76
CA TYR A 224 6.87 -7.68 -17.18
C TYR A 224 7.62 -8.50 -16.11
N LEU A 225 6.90 -9.11 -15.17
CA LEU A 225 7.51 -9.90 -14.09
C LEU A 225 8.27 -11.13 -14.62
N LYS A 226 7.75 -11.78 -15.67
CA LYS A 226 8.45 -12.90 -16.32
C LYS A 226 9.77 -12.45 -16.94
N GLY A 227 9.76 -11.31 -17.64
CA GLY A 227 11.00 -10.73 -18.19
C GLY A 227 11.98 -10.31 -17.10
N LEU A 228 11.49 -9.74 -15.99
CA LEU A 228 12.33 -9.40 -14.83
C LEU A 228 12.94 -10.66 -14.20
N TYR A 229 12.18 -11.75 -14.08
CA TYR A 229 12.67 -13.04 -13.60
C TYR A 229 13.83 -13.57 -14.45
N GLU A 230 13.70 -13.57 -15.77
CA GLU A 230 14.79 -13.98 -16.68
C GLU A 230 16.05 -13.15 -16.46
N ARG A 231 15.91 -11.81 -16.35
CA ARG A 231 17.04 -10.91 -16.06
C ARG A 231 17.63 -11.17 -14.68
N ALA A 232 16.81 -11.42 -13.66
CA ALA A 232 17.24 -11.72 -12.30
C ALA A 232 18.05 -13.01 -12.19
N VAL A 233 17.63 -14.06 -12.90
CA VAL A 233 18.39 -15.31 -13.00
C VAL A 233 19.72 -15.07 -13.71
N ASN A 234 19.70 -14.39 -14.86
CA ASN A 234 20.90 -14.16 -15.67
C ASN A 234 21.95 -13.27 -14.99
N LYS A 235 21.50 -12.23 -14.28
CA LYS A 235 22.38 -11.26 -13.60
C LYS A 235 22.63 -11.58 -12.13
N GLY A 236 21.98 -12.61 -11.58
CA GLY A 236 22.19 -13.09 -10.22
C GLY A 236 21.72 -12.12 -9.12
N PHE A 237 20.47 -11.64 -9.22
CA PHE A 237 19.83 -10.87 -8.14
C PHE A 237 18.49 -11.48 -7.74
N TYR A 238 17.93 -11.07 -6.60
CA TYR A 238 16.62 -11.49 -6.09
C TYR A 238 15.57 -10.41 -6.35
N ILE A 239 14.37 -10.83 -6.70
CA ILE A 239 13.27 -9.90 -7.00
C ILE A 239 12.46 -9.68 -5.73
N GLY A 240 12.28 -8.43 -5.32
CA GLY A 240 11.24 -8.04 -4.38
C GLY A 240 10.06 -7.46 -5.14
N VAL A 241 8.85 -8.00 -4.96
CA VAL A 241 7.64 -7.41 -5.56
C VAL A 241 6.52 -7.24 -4.56
N LYS A 242 6.02 -6.01 -4.47
CA LYS A 242 4.70 -5.71 -3.95
C LYS A 242 3.69 -5.82 -5.07
N ILE A 243 2.59 -6.54 -4.85
CA ILE A 243 1.49 -6.60 -5.82
C ILE A 243 0.22 -6.02 -5.20
N VAL A 244 -0.44 -5.16 -5.97
CA VAL A 244 -1.72 -4.51 -5.61
C VAL A 244 -2.67 -4.60 -6.80
N ARG A 245 -3.96 -4.30 -6.63
CA ARG A 245 -4.83 -4.11 -7.79
C ARG A 245 -4.43 -2.84 -8.55
N GLY A 246 -4.58 -1.69 -7.93
CA GLY A 246 -4.29 -0.39 -8.52
C GLY A 246 -5.15 0.69 -7.87
N ALA A 247 -4.73 1.95 -7.96
CA ALA A 247 -5.35 3.08 -7.27
C ALA A 247 -5.64 4.29 -8.17
N TYR A 248 -5.51 4.11 -9.49
CA TYR A 248 -5.55 5.21 -10.47
C TYR A 248 -6.49 4.90 -11.66
N MET A 249 -7.43 3.95 -11.50
CA MET A 249 -8.27 3.41 -12.58
C MET A 249 -8.97 4.48 -13.42
N GLU A 250 -9.57 5.46 -12.74
CA GLU A 250 -10.30 6.55 -13.36
C GLU A 250 -9.36 7.42 -14.20
N LYS A 251 -8.22 7.83 -13.64
CA LYS A 251 -7.19 8.61 -14.34
C LYS A 251 -6.62 7.88 -15.56
N GLU A 252 -6.39 6.57 -15.45
CA GLU A 252 -5.88 5.76 -16.57
C GLU A 252 -6.84 5.76 -17.75
N ASN A 253 -8.14 5.56 -17.47
CA ASN A 253 -9.19 5.55 -18.49
C ASN A 253 -9.43 6.93 -19.10
N GLU A 254 -9.46 7.98 -18.27
CA GLU A 254 -9.60 9.37 -18.72
C GLU A 254 -8.45 9.73 -19.67
N ARG A 255 -7.19 9.48 -19.27
CA ARG A 255 -6.03 9.75 -20.12
C ARG A 255 -6.07 8.95 -21.42
N ALA A 256 -6.43 7.67 -21.37
CA ALA A 256 -6.52 6.81 -22.55
C ALA A 256 -7.54 7.34 -23.56
N ALA A 257 -8.71 7.79 -23.07
CA ALA A 257 -9.73 8.42 -23.91
C ALA A 257 -9.27 9.76 -24.50
N GLU A 258 -8.64 10.62 -23.71
CA GLU A 258 -8.12 11.92 -24.16
C GLU A 258 -7.01 11.80 -25.22
N GLN A 259 -6.13 10.82 -25.07
CA GLN A 259 -4.97 10.63 -25.94
C GLN A 259 -5.22 9.63 -27.09
N GLY A 260 -6.38 8.97 -27.11
CA GLY A 260 -6.79 8.07 -28.19
C GLY A 260 -6.03 6.74 -28.25
N TYR A 261 -5.48 6.25 -27.14
CA TYR A 261 -4.80 4.94 -27.07
C TYR A 261 -5.61 3.93 -26.24
N PRO A 262 -5.44 2.61 -26.44
CA PRO A 262 -6.15 1.60 -25.66
C PRO A 262 -5.81 1.69 -24.16
N THR A 263 -6.83 1.61 -23.29
CA THR A 263 -6.61 1.65 -21.84
C THR A 263 -5.60 0.58 -21.39
N PRO A 264 -4.62 0.91 -20.52
CA PRO A 264 -3.60 -0.04 -20.10
C PRO A 264 -4.13 -1.02 -19.03
N ILE A 265 -5.38 -0.83 -18.58
CA ILE A 265 -5.99 -1.59 -17.50
C ILE A 265 -6.90 -2.70 -18.04
N CYS A 266 -7.16 -3.68 -17.18
CA CYS A 266 -8.01 -4.83 -17.44
C CYS A 266 -9.46 -4.38 -17.68
N PRO A 267 -10.22 -5.11 -18.50
CA PRO A 267 -11.57 -4.69 -18.92
C PRO A 267 -12.59 -4.65 -17.79
N ASN A 268 -12.36 -5.37 -16.69
CA ASN A 268 -13.25 -5.41 -15.54
C ASN A 268 -12.51 -5.92 -14.28
N LYS A 269 -13.20 -5.83 -13.13
CA LYS A 269 -12.66 -6.28 -11.84
C LYS A 269 -12.27 -7.76 -11.83
N GLN A 270 -13.05 -8.64 -12.46
CA GLN A 270 -12.74 -10.08 -12.49
C GLN A 270 -11.41 -10.32 -13.22
N ALA A 271 -11.19 -9.67 -14.36
CA ALA A 271 -9.94 -9.77 -15.10
C ALA A 271 -8.74 -9.25 -14.27
N THR A 272 -8.91 -8.18 -13.50
CA THR A 272 -7.89 -7.71 -12.54
C THR A 272 -7.63 -8.75 -11.43
N ASP A 273 -8.67 -9.39 -10.91
CA ASP A 273 -8.55 -10.44 -9.88
C ASP A 273 -7.85 -11.69 -10.43
N ASP A 274 -8.19 -12.10 -11.65
CA ASP A 274 -7.55 -13.23 -12.35
C ASP A 274 -6.07 -12.94 -12.60
N ASN A 275 -5.74 -11.72 -13.04
CA ASN A 275 -4.36 -11.29 -13.25
C ASN A 275 -3.57 -11.25 -11.92
N TYR A 276 -4.17 -10.72 -10.85
CA TYR A 276 -3.57 -10.73 -9.51
C TYR A 276 -3.25 -12.16 -9.05
N ASN A 277 -4.24 -13.07 -9.17
CA ASN A 277 -4.09 -14.45 -8.74
C ASN A 277 -3.08 -15.23 -9.62
N ALA A 278 -3.01 -14.93 -10.93
CA ALA A 278 -2.00 -15.50 -11.82
C ALA A 278 -0.57 -15.08 -11.42
N VAL A 279 -0.38 -13.81 -11.07
CA VAL A 279 0.91 -13.31 -10.57
C VAL A 279 1.28 -13.91 -9.22
N VAL A 280 0.33 -14.06 -8.28
CA VAL A 280 0.56 -14.78 -7.02
C VAL A 280 1.09 -16.19 -7.28
N ARG A 281 0.42 -16.97 -8.15
CA ARG A 281 0.85 -18.34 -8.47
C ARG A 281 2.26 -18.37 -9.04
N TYR A 282 2.55 -17.49 -9.99
CA TYR A 282 3.87 -17.38 -10.60
C TYR A 282 4.96 -17.07 -9.56
N ILE A 283 4.69 -16.14 -8.64
CA ILE A 283 5.66 -15.77 -7.59
C ILE A 283 5.91 -16.93 -6.61
N ILE A 284 4.85 -17.60 -6.11
CA ILE A 284 5.02 -18.73 -5.18
C ILE A 284 5.72 -19.92 -5.86
N GLU A 285 5.48 -20.14 -7.15
CA GLU A 285 6.19 -21.16 -7.93
C GLU A 285 7.71 -20.92 -7.95
N HIS A 286 8.13 -19.66 -8.08
CA HIS A 286 9.51 -19.17 -8.18
C HIS A 286 10.00 -18.47 -6.89
N ILE A 287 9.49 -18.90 -5.72
CA ILE A 287 9.76 -18.27 -4.42
C ILE A 287 11.24 -18.36 -4.00
N ASP A 288 12.03 -19.22 -4.66
CA ASP A 288 13.49 -19.29 -4.51
C ASP A 288 14.21 -18.06 -5.04
N ARG A 289 13.56 -17.27 -5.91
CA ARG A 289 14.13 -16.07 -6.55
C ARG A 289 13.30 -14.81 -6.33
N ILE A 290 12.01 -14.95 -6.01
CA ILE A 290 11.07 -13.83 -5.88
C ILE A 290 10.48 -13.79 -4.48
N ALA A 291 10.50 -12.61 -3.84
CA ALA A 291 9.78 -12.32 -2.60
C ALA A 291 8.50 -11.52 -2.88
N LEU A 292 7.44 -11.85 -2.14
CA LEU A 292 6.08 -11.34 -2.30
C LEU A 292 5.67 -10.45 -1.12
N PHE A 293 5.23 -9.23 -1.44
CA PHE A 293 4.43 -8.40 -0.56
C PHE A 293 3.03 -8.19 -1.17
N ALA A 294 2.06 -8.98 -0.74
CA ALA A 294 0.72 -9.02 -1.33
C ALA A 294 -0.23 -8.01 -0.68
N GLY A 295 -0.42 -6.85 -1.31
CA GLY A 295 -1.43 -5.87 -0.90
C GLY A 295 -2.82 -6.24 -1.42
N THR A 296 -3.68 -6.81 -0.58
CA THR A 296 -5.05 -7.18 -0.97
C THR A 296 -6.03 -7.17 0.20
N HIS A 297 -7.23 -6.68 -0.05
CA HIS A 297 -8.39 -6.79 0.84
C HIS A 297 -9.39 -7.87 0.40
N ASN A 298 -9.07 -8.64 -0.62
CA ASN A 298 -9.94 -9.71 -1.12
C ASN A 298 -9.63 -11.00 -0.35
N GLU A 299 -10.64 -11.53 0.34
CA GLU A 299 -10.56 -12.77 1.12
C GLU A 299 -10.08 -13.96 0.24
N GLU A 300 -10.55 -14.09 -0.99
CA GLU A 300 -10.18 -15.18 -1.89
C GLU A 300 -8.70 -15.12 -2.29
N SER A 301 -8.21 -13.94 -2.67
CA SER A 301 -6.78 -13.76 -3.00
C SER A 301 -5.88 -13.98 -1.79
N ALA A 302 -6.30 -13.53 -0.59
CA ALA A 302 -5.54 -13.75 0.64
C ALA A 302 -5.50 -15.25 1.01
N ALA A 303 -6.63 -15.95 0.93
CA ALA A 303 -6.69 -17.38 1.16
C ALA A 303 -5.85 -18.15 0.13
N LEU A 304 -5.89 -17.76 -1.14
CA LEU A 304 -5.08 -18.37 -2.20
C LEU A 304 -3.58 -18.33 -1.87
N ILE A 305 -3.06 -17.20 -1.37
CA ILE A 305 -1.65 -17.09 -0.98
C ILE A 305 -1.33 -18.07 0.15
N MET A 306 -2.16 -18.12 1.19
CA MET A 306 -1.97 -19.02 2.33
C MET A 306 -2.00 -20.49 1.89
N ASP A 307 -2.92 -20.85 0.99
CA ASP A 307 -3.08 -22.22 0.51
C ASP A 307 -1.90 -22.63 -0.39
N LEU A 308 -1.45 -21.75 -1.29
CA LEU A 308 -0.26 -21.98 -2.12
C LEU A 308 1.03 -22.11 -1.29
N MET A 309 1.19 -21.31 -0.23
CA MET A 309 2.33 -21.46 0.69
C MET A 309 2.33 -22.86 1.33
N LYS A 310 1.17 -23.31 1.82
CA LYS A 310 1.01 -24.64 2.41
C LYS A 310 1.30 -25.75 1.40
N GLU A 311 0.76 -25.64 0.18
CA GLU A 311 1.00 -26.60 -0.92
C GLU A 311 2.48 -26.69 -1.29
N LYS A 312 3.20 -25.57 -1.27
CA LYS A 312 4.65 -25.49 -1.53
C LYS A 312 5.51 -25.91 -0.33
N GLY A 313 4.90 -26.24 0.82
CA GLY A 313 5.60 -26.63 2.05
C GLY A 313 6.30 -25.47 2.77
N LEU A 314 5.91 -24.22 2.48
CA LEU A 314 6.43 -23.03 3.15
C LEU A 314 5.82 -22.89 4.54
N GLN A 315 6.62 -22.39 5.49
CA GLN A 315 6.10 -22.04 6.81
C GLN A 315 5.24 -20.77 6.71
N PRO A 316 4.18 -20.62 7.53
CA PRO A 316 3.35 -19.42 7.54
C PRO A 316 4.16 -18.12 7.72
N ASN A 317 5.24 -18.18 8.50
CA ASN A 317 6.13 -17.07 8.79
C ASN A 317 7.34 -16.97 7.84
N ASP A 318 7.29 -17.57 6.64
CA ASP A 318 8.35 -17.41 5.63
C ASP A 318 8.58 -15.94 5.31
N LYS A 319 9.78 -15.42 5.60
CA LYS A 319 10.13 -14.00 5.47
C LYS A 319 9.94 -13.43 4.06
N ARG A 320 9.86 -14.29 3.04
CA ARG A 320 9.69 -13.92 1.64
C ARG A 320 8.24 -13.62 1.29
N VAL A 321 7.26 -13.95 2.13
CA VAL A 321 5.84 -13.74 1.82
C VAL A 321 5.18 -12.92 2.93
N TRP A 322 4.66 -11.75 2.56
CA TRP A 322 3.86 -10.89 3.41
C TRP A 322 2.49 -10.67 2.78
N ILE A 323 1.44 -10.69 3.60
CA ILE A 323 0.09 -10.30 3.19
C ILE A 323 -0.25 -8.98 3.89
N ALA A 324 -0.72 -8.00 3.15
CA ALA A 324 -0.94 -6.66 3.67
C ALA A 324 -2.29 -6.06 3.32
N GLN A 325 -2.80 -5.26 4.23
CA GLN A 325 -4.02 -4.47 4.08
C GLN A 325 -3.75 -3.02 4.49
N LEU A 326 -4.54 -2.08 3.98
CA LEU A 326 -4.58 -0.73 4.55
C LEU A 326 -5.03 -0.76 6.02
N TYR A 327 -4.41 0.08 6.84
CA TYR A 327 -4.85 0.33 8.21
C TYR A 327 -6.29 0.87 8.23
N GLY A 328 -7.07 0.45 9.22
CA GLY A 328 -8.47 0.82 9.35
C GLY A 328 -9.44 0.03 8.47
N MET A 329 -8.95 -0.94 7.67
CA MET A 329 -9.74 -1.74 6.72
C MET A 329 -9.41 -3.23 6.80
N SER A 330 -10.42 -4.08 6.62
CA SER A 330 -10.28 -5.54 6.51
C SER A 330 -9.48 -6.17 7.67
N ASP A 331 -9.74 -5.70 8.89
CA ASP A 331 -9.11 -6.24 10.12
C ASP A 331 -9.39 -7.75 10.28
N HIS A 332 -10.52 -8.21 9.76
CA HIS A 332 -10.88 -9.61 9.72
C HIS A 332 -9.94 -10.50 8.89
N ILE A 333 -9.31 -9.97 7.83
CA ILE A 333 -8.27 -10.72 7.10
C ILE A 333 -6.98 -10.70 7.93
N SER A 334 -6.55 -9.52 8.33
CA SER A 334 -5.24 -9.32 8.96
C SER A 334 -5.08 -10.11 10.26
N PHE A 335 -6.01 -9.96 11.21
CA PHE A 335 -5.86 -10.58 12.53
C PHE A 335 -6.14 -12.08 12.52
N ASN A 336 -7.02 -12.57 11.64
CA ASN A 336 -7.25 -14.00 11.51
C ASN A 336 -6.06 -14.71 10.83
N ALA A 337 -5.52 -14.14 9.75
CA ALA A 337 -4.32 -14.70 9.11
C ALA A 337 -3.10 -14.62 10.05
N SER A 338 -2.95 -13.53 10.81
CA SER A 338 -1.88 -13.41 11.80
C SER A 338 -2.01 -14.40 12.95
N LYS A 339 -3.24 -14.73 13.38
CA LYS A 339 -3.50 -15.79 14.38
C LYS A 339 -3.10 -17.18 13.87
N GLU A 340 -3.15 -17.40 12.56
CA GLU A 340 -2.61 -18.62 11.91
C GLU A 340 -1.08 -18.59 11.72
N GLY A 341 -0.38 -17.52 12.15
CA GLY A 341 1.08 -17.41 12.12
C GLY A 341 1.65 -16.83 10.83
N TYR A 342 0.80 -16.34 9.92
CA TYR A 342 1.27 -15.71 8.67
C TYR A 342 1.88 -14.32 8.92
N ASN A 343 2.84 -13.94 8.09
CA ASN A 343 3.42 -12.59 8.12
C ASN A 343 2.42 -11.57 7.57
N ILE A 344 1.83 -10.79 8.46
CA ILE A 344 0.81 -9.79 8.13
C ILE A 344 1.32 -8.38 8.42
N ALA A 345 1.02 -7.44 7.53
CA ALA A 345 1.29 -6.02 7.74
C ALA A 345 0.07 -5.14 7.47
N LYS A 346 0.00 -3.99 8.16
CA LYS A 346 -0.91 -2.91 7.83
C LYS A 346 -0.13 -1.75 7.23
N TYR A 347 -0.55 -1.30 6.05
CA TYR A 347 -0.07 -0.04 5.49
C TYR A 347 -0.66 1.10 6.30
N LEU A 348 0.19 1.87 6.99
CA LEU A 348 -0.17 2.84 8.03
C LEU A 348 0.19 4.27 7.59
N PRO A 349 -0.79 4.99 7.00
CA PRO A 349 -0.66 6.39 6.64
C PRO A 349 -0.35 7.29 7.84
N PHE A 350 0.57 8.23 7.68
CA PHE A 350 0.80 9.29 8.64
C PHE A 350 1.23 10.60 7.95
N GLY A 351 1.06 11.70 8.66
CA GLY A 351 1.49 13.03 8.20
C GLY A 351 0.54 14.15 8.62
N PRO A 352 0.88 15.40 8.29
CA PRO A 352 0.06 16.56 8.62
C PRO A 352 -1.36 16.40 8.06
N VAL A 353 -2.38 16.69 8.88
CA VAL A 353 -3.79 16.38 8.54
C VAL A 353 -4.18 16.90 7.16
N ARG A 354 -3.84 18.16 6.84
CA ARG A 354 -4.18 18.77 5.53
C ARG A 354 -3.50 18.08 4.36
N GLU A 355 -2.27 17.63 4.54
CA GLU A 355 -1.46 17.03 3.47
C GLU A 355 -1.88 15.57 3.22
N VAL A 356 -2.46 14.90 4.22
CA VAL A 356 -2.99 13.54 4.11
C VAL A 356 -4.43 13.51 3.57
N MET A 357 -5.12 14.65 3.51
CA MET A 357 -6.52 14.70 3.04
C MET A 357 -6.73 14.21 1.60
N PRO A 358 -5.91 14.60 0.60
CA PRO A 358 -6.02 14.09 -0.77
C PRO A 358 -5.98 12.55 -0.81
N TYR A 359 -5.06 11.94 -0.05
CA TYR A 359 -4.96 10.49 0.11
C TYR A 359 -6.26 9.89 0.68
N LEU A 360 -6.79 10.47 1.77
CA LEU A 360 -8.03 9.97 2.41
C LEU A 360 -9.26 10.09 1.51
N ILE A 361 -9.35 11.16 0.73
CA ILE A 361 -10.44 11.37 -0.24
C ILE A 361 -10.40 10.28 -1.30
N ARG A 362 -9.23 10.04 -1.89
CA ARG A 362 -9.04 8.98 -2.90
C ARG A 362 -9.41 7.60 -2.34
N ARG A 363 -8.99 7.30 -1.11
CA ARG A 363 -9.39 6.06 -0.42
C ARG A 363 -10.91 5.95 -0.21
N ALA A 364 -11.59 7.06 0.06
CA ALA A 364 -13.05 7.05 0.20
C ALA A 364 -13.73 6.80 -1.15
N GLU A 365 -13.24 7.41 -2.23
CA GLU A 365 -13.75 7.24 -3.60
C GLU A 365 -13.57 5.79 -4.09
N GLU A 366 -12.38 5.22 -3.90
CA GLU A 366 -12.10 3.81 -4.24
C GLU A 366 -12.99 2.82 -3.46
N ASN A 367 -13.23 3.08 -2.18
CA ASN A 367 -14.09 2.20 -1.37
C ASN A 367 -15.58 2.31 -1.72
N THR A 368 -15.99 3.40 -2.37
CA THR A 368 -17.33 3.51 -2.97
C THR A 368 -17.43 2.82 -4.32
N SER A 369 -16.34 2.70 -5.08
CA SER A 369 -16.32 2.03 -6.38
C SER A 369 -16.10 0.51 -6.26
N VAL A 370 -15.50 0.01 -5.17
CA VAL A 370 -15.30 -1.42 -4.93
C VAL A 370 -16.56 -2.08 -4.33
N ALA A 371 -17.36 -2.70 -5.21
CA ALA A 371 -18.53 -3.48 -4.82
C ALA A 371 -18.16 -4.62 -3.84
N GLY A 372 -18.89 -4.71 -2.72
CA GLY A 372 -18.86 -5.84 -1.80
C GLY A 372 -17.99 -5.68 -0.54
N GLN A 373 -16.84 -4.99 -0.61
CA GLN A 373 -15.90 -4.92 0.53
C GLN A 373 -16.50 -4.15 1.72
N THR A 374 -17.07 -2.97 1.49
CA THR A 374 -17.73 -2.16 2.53
C THR A 374 -18.92 -2.90 3.15
N GLY A 375 -19.68 -3.64 2.32
CA GLY A 375 -20.81 -4.46 2.78
C GLY A 375 -20.35 -5.62 3.68
N ARG A 376 -19.27 -6.30 3.30
CA ARG A 376 -18.65 -7.36 4.11
C ARG A 376 -18.16 -6.83 5.45
N GLU A 377 -17.44 -5.72 5.47
CA GLU A 377 -16.95 -5.07 6.71
C GLU A 377 -18.13 -4.71 7.64
N LEU A 378 -19.19 -4.10 7.11
CA LEU A 378 -20.41 -3.79 7.87
C LEU A 378 -21.07 -5.04 8.46
N SER A 379 -21.11 -6.14 7.70
CA SER A 379 -21.69 -7.40 8.16
C SER A 379 -20.92 -7.98 9.35
N LEU A 380 -19.59 -7.92 9.33
CA LEU A 380 -18.72 -8.42 10.38
C LEU A 380 -18.77 -7.53 11.63
N LEU A 381 -18.77 -6.20 11.46
CA LEU A 381 -18.98 -5.25 12.55
C LEU A 381 -20.33 -5.47 13.25
N LYS A 382 -21.40 -5.74 12.48
CA LYS A 382 -22.72 -6.06 13.03
C LYS A 382 -22.71 -7.37 13.80
N ALA A 383 -22.05 -8.40 13.25
CA ALA A 383 -21.91 -9.70 13.91
C ALA A 383 -21.15 -9.58 15.25
N GLU A 384 -20.03 -8.85 15.28
CA GLU A 384 -19.26 -8.66 16.51
C GLU A 384 -20.04 -7.88 17.58
N LYS A 385 -20.77 -6.83 17.17
CA LYS A 385 -21.63 -6.09 18.09
C LYS A 385 -22.70 -6.98 18.70
N LYS A 386 -23.29 -7.88 17.91
CA LYS A 386 -24.26 -8.86 18.40
C LYS A 386 -23.60 -9.83 19.38
N ARG A 387 -22.44 -10.41 19.03
CA ARG A 387 -21.67 -11.32 19.90
C ARG A 387 -21.41 -10.70 21.28
N ARG A 388 -20.82 -9.49 21.34
CA ARG A 388 -20.53 -8.78 22.61
C ARG A 388 -21.78 -8.44 23.41
N SER A 389 -22.93 -8.21 22.76
CA SER A 389 -24.19 -7.94 23.46
C SER A 389 -24.80 -9.19 24.09
N GLN A 390 -24.52 -10.36 23.54
CA GLN A 390 -25.00 -11.64 24.05
C GLN A 390 -24.15 -12.15 25.22
N GLU A 391 -22.85 -11.83 25.26
CA GLU A 391 -21.96 -12.18 26.39
C GLU A 391 -22.19 -11.34 27.66
N LYS A 392 -22.89 -10.21 27.53
CA LYS A 392 -23.24 -9.32 28.65
C LYS A 392 -24.59 -9.67 29.30
N LYS A 393 -25.33 -10.60 28.70
CA LYS A 393 -26.56 -11.17 29.24
C LYS A 393 -26.23 -12.52 29.86
#